data_AF-A0A8T3NF15-F1
#
_entry.id   AF-A0A8T3NF15-F1
#
_cell.length_a   1.000
_cell.length_b   1.000
_cell.length_c   1.000
_cell.angle_alpha   90.00
_cell.angle_beta   90.00
_cell.angle_gamma   90.00
#
_symmetry.space_group_name_H-M   'P 1'
#
loop_
_entity.id
_entity.type
_entity.pdbx_description
1 polymer ?
#
loop_
_entity_poly.entity_id
_entity_poly.type
_entity_poly.pdbx_seq_one_letter_code
_entity_poly.pdbx_strand_id
1 'polypeptide(L)'
;MAQVVRSTAAEIDFLLSTLFDEWQDVTELAHQWPTLDAAEKEDFQLEWTLTEERLERMRGIASLDLTATQRARYCELLKLVAQNRPVLESLLRV
;
A
#
# COMPACT_ATOMS: atom_id res chain seq x y z
N MET A 1 -12.34 -30.53 -3.97
CA MET A 1 -12.28 -29.23 -3.25
C MET A 1 -10.87 -28.65 -3.32
N ALA A 2 -10.40 -28.20 -4.50
CA ALA A 2 -9.01 -27.72 -4.69
C ALA A 2 -8.93 -26.30 -5.27
N GLN A 3 -10.07 -25.60 -5.37
CA GLN A 3 -10.19 -24.36 -6.15
C GLN A 3 -10.24 -23.09 -5.30
N VAL A 4 -10.49 -23.19 -3.99
CA VAL A 4 -10.57 -22.03 -3.08
C VAL A 4 -9.19 -21.58 -2.58
N VAL A 5 -8.20 -22.48 -2.49
CA VAL A 5 -6.87 -22.12 -1.96
C VAL A 5 -6.05 -21.31 -2.97
N ARG A 6 -6.21 -21.56 -4.28
CA ARG A 6 -5.45 -20.87 -5.34
C ARG A 6 -5.84 -19.40 -5.51
N SER A 7 -7.10 -19.03 -5.24
CA SER A 7 -7.52 -17.63 -5.35
C SER A 7 -6.86 -16.76 -4.28
N THR A 8 -6.65 -17.30 -3.08
CA THR A 8 -6.04 -16.56 -1.95
C THR A 8 -4.58 -16.17 -2.21
N ALA A 9 -3.75 -17.09 -2.72
CA ALA A 9 -2.32 -16.80 -2.89
C ALA A 9 -2.06 -15.75 -3.98
N ALA A 10 -2.74 -15.87 -5.13
CA ALA A 10 -2.62 -14.89 -6.21
C ALA A 10 -3.20 -13.52 -5.81
N GLU A 11 -4.30 -13.49 -5.05
CA GLU A 11 -4.87 -12.27 -4.50
C GLU A 11 -3.91 -11.58 -3.52
N ILE A 12 -3.24 -12.34 -2.66
CA ILE A 12 -2.21 -11.82 -1.75
C ILE A 12 -1.03 -11.24 -2.52
N ASP A 13 -0.55 -11.94 -3.54
CA ASP A 13 0.57 -11.46 -4.35
C ASP A 13 0.20 -10.19 -5.13
N PHE A 14 -1.03 -10.11 -5.63
CA PHE A 14 -1.57 -8.91 -6.26
C PHE A 14 -1.65 -7.75 -5.27
N LEU A 15 -2.27 -7.97 -4.10
CA LEU A 15 -2.41 -6.95 -3.06
C LEU A 15 -1.05 -6.43 -2.58
N LEU A 16 -0.07 -7.32 -2.38
CA LEU A 16 1.29 -6.94 -2.04
C LEU A 16 1.92 -6.08 -3.14
N SER A 17 1.82 -6.48 -4.41
CA SER A 17 2.38 -5.71 -5.52
C SER A 17 1.74 -4.32 -5.63
N THR A 18 0.42 -4.22 -5.56
CA THR A 18 -0.30 -2.93 -5.59
C THR A 18 0.17 -2.01 -4.46
N LEU A 19 0.24 -2.53 -3.22
CA LEU A 19 0.72 -1.75 -2.09
C LEU A 19 2.19 -1.34 -2.25
N PHE A 20 3.03 -2.16 -2.88
CA PHE A 20 4.42 -1.78 -3.15
C PHE A 20 4.51 -0.59 -4.10
N ASP A 21 3.80 -0.64 -5.22
CA ASP A 21 3.80 0.42 -6.23
C ASP A 21 3.29 1.73 -5.61
N GLU A 22 2.13 1.68 -4.94
CA GLU A 22 1.52 2.84 -4.27
C GLU A 22 2.45 3.48 -3.23
N TRP A 23 3.11 2.68 -2.38
CA TRP A 23 3.98 3.20 -1.33
C TRP A 23 5.36 3.64 -1.84
N GLN A 24 5.83 3.11 -2.98
CA GLN A 24 7.08 3.52 -3.60
C GLN A 24 6.95 4.90 -4.25
N ASP A 25 5.78 5.18 -4.84
CA ASP A 25 5.49 6.42 -5.55
C ASP A 25 5.29 7.64 -4.62
N VAL A 26 5.08 7.42 -3.31
CA VAL A 26 4.90 8.51 -2.32
C VAL A 26 6.02 9.55 -2.38
N THR A 27 7.27 9.11 -2.51
CA THR A 27 8.40 10.04 -2.58
C THR A 27 8.36 10.86 -3.86
N GLU A 28 8.06 10.24 -5.01
CA GLU A 28 7.94 10.96 -6.28
C GLU A 28 6.77 11.96 -6.23
N LEU A 29 5.62 11.51 -5.73
CA LEU A 29 4.45 12.35 -5.54
C LEU A 29 4.75 13.56 -4.64
N ALA A 30 5.53 13.39 -3.57
CA ALA A 30 5.92 14.50 -2.71
C ALA A 30 6.71 15.58 -3.46
N HIS A 31 7.51 15.22 -4.48
CA HIS A 31 8.19 16.19 -5.33
C HIS A 31 7.21 16.92 -6.28
N GLN A 32 6.17 16.23 -6.73
CA GLN A 32 5.13 16.79 -7.61
C GLN A 32 4.04 17.56 -6.83
N TRP A 33 3.90 17.32 -5.53
CA TRP A 33 2.85 17.90 -4.70
C TRP A 33 2.69 19.43 -4.80
N PRO A 34 3.77 20.23 -4.86
CA PRO A 34 3.65 21.68 -5.01
C PRO A 34 3.05 22.10 -6.37
N THR A 35 3.16 21.26 -7.39
CA THR A 35 2.63 21.53 -8.74
C THR A 35 1.19 21.08 -8.90
N LEU A 36 0.70 20.21 -8.03
CA LEU A 36 -0.69 19.76 -8.05
C LEU A 36 -1.64 20.87 -7.60
N ASP A 37 -2.77 20.97 -8.30
CA ASP A 37 -3.86 21.85 -7.93
C ASP A 37 -4.68 21.29 -6.76
N ALA A 38 -5.72 22.02 -6.35
CA ALA A 38 -6.53 21.62 -5.21
C ALA A 38 -7.39 20.37 -5.48
N ALA A 39 -7.87 20.20 -6.72
CA ALA A 39 -8.70 19.06 -7.10
C ALA A 39 -7.84 17.79 -7.16
N GLU A 40 -6.64 17.87 -7.74
CA GLU A 40 -5.69 16.75 -7.79
C GLU A 40 -5.27 16.30 -6.38
N LYS A 41 -5.10 17.24 -5.44
CA LYS A 41 -4.81 16.92 -4.03
C LYS A 41 -5.99 16.26 -3.32
N GLU A 42 -7.21 16.71 -3.59
CA GLU A 42 -8.43 16.11 -3.05
C GLU A 42 -8.60 14.67 -3.58
N ASP A 43 -8.44 14.48 -4.89
CA ASP A 43 -8.46 13.16 -5.52
C ASP A 43 -7.42 12.23 -4.89
N PHE A 44 -6.19 12.72 -4.69
CA PHE A 44 -5.17 11.94 -3.98
C PHE A 44 -5.59 11.56 -2.56
N GLN A 45 -6.17 12.47 -1.77
CA GLN A 45 -6.62 12.16 -0.41
C GLN A 45 -7.69 11.05 -0.40
N LEU A 46 -8.62 11.09 -1.36
CA LEU A 46 -9.66 10.08 -1.53
C LEU A 46 -9.05 8.73 -1.93
N GLU A 47 -8.17 8.71 -2.93
CA GLU A 47 -7.50 7.49 -3.38
C GLU A 47 -6.62 6.89 -2.28
N TRP A 48 -5.91 7.71 -1.52
CA TRP A 48 -5.03 7.25 -0.45
C TRP A 48 -5.78 6.55 0.69
N THR A 49 -7.05 6.94 0.93
CA THR A 49 -7.91 6.24 1.90
C THR A 49 -8.08 4.76 1.51
N LEU A 50 -8.22 4.46 0.22
CA LEU A 50 -8.31 3.09 -0.28
C LEU A 50 -6.99 2.34 -0.09
N THR A 51 -5.85 3.01 -0.26
CA THR A 51 -4.51 2.44 0.00
C THR A 51 -4.35 2.03 1.47
N GLU A 52 -4.78 2.86 2.43
CA GLU A 52 -4.74 2.49 3.86
C GLU A 52 -5.70 1.33 4.18
N GLU A 53 -6.90 1.30 3.58
CA GLU A 53 -7.82 0.15 3.71
C GLU A 53 -7.20 -1.15 3.19
N ARG A 54 -6.52 -1.10 2.03
CA ARG A 54 -5.77 -2.23 1.47
C ARG A 54 -4.64 -2.67 2.41
N LEU A 55 -3.91 -1.74 3.01
CA LEU A 55 -2.83 -2.04 3.95
C LEU A 55 -3.38 -2.71 5.23
N GLU A 56 -4.50 -2.23 5.76
CA GLU A 56 -5.13 -2.83 6.94
C GLU A 56 -5.67 -4.22 6.62
N ARG A 57 -6.29 -4.41 5.45
CA ARG A 57 -6.66 -5.74 4.96
C ARG A 57 -5.46 -6.67 4.87
N MET A 58 -4.32 -6.18 4.34
CA MET A 58 -3.10 -6.97 4.25
C MET A 58 -2.53 -7.33 5.63
N ARG A 59 -2.63 -6.45 6.64
CA ARG A 59 -2.28 -6.77 8.04
C ARG A 59 -3.15 -7.89 8.60
N GLY A 60 -4.47 -7.84 8.36
CA GLY A 60 -5.39 -8.91 8.72
C GLY A 60 -4.99 -10.25 8.09
N ILE A 61 -4.66 -10.24 6.80
CA ILE A 61 -4.19 -11.43 6.08
C ILE A 61 -2.85 -11.93 6.61
N ALA A 62 -1.91 -11.04 6.91
CA ALA A 62 -0.56 -11.40 7.38
C ALA A 62 -0.56 -12.09 8.75
N SER A 63 -1.66 -11.96 9.51
CA SER A 63 -1.89 -12.73 10.73
C SER A 63 -2.21 -14.21 10.48
N LEU A 64 -2.53 -14.57 9.24
CA LEU A 64 -2.77 -15.94 8.78
C LEU A 64 -1.47 -16.58 8.22
N ASP A 65 -1.59 -17.78 7.67
CA ASP A 65 -0.47 -18.49 7.04
C ASP A 65 -0.12 -17.91 5.66
N LEU A 66 0.85 -16.98 5.67
CA LEU A 66 1.59 -16.57 4.47
C LEU A 66 2.66 -17.60 4.12
N THR A 67 2.92 -17.76 2.81
CA THR A 67 4.14 -18.45 2.37
C THR A 67 5.39 -17.67 2.80
N ALA A 68 6.56 -18.35 2.86
CA ALA A 68 7.81 -17.69 3.22
C ALA A 68 8.13 -16.48 2.32
N THR A 69 7.88 -16.60 1.01
CA THR A 69 8.08 -15.52 0.03
C THR A 69 7.14 -14.35 0.29
N GLN A 70 5.84 -14.61 0.51
CA GLN A 70 4.87 -13.56 0.81
C GLN A 70 5.18 -12.85 2.13
N ARG A 71 5.61 -13.60 3.15
CA ARG A 71 6.02 -13.04 4.43
C ARG A 71 7.24 -12.14 4.27
N ALA A 72 8.24 -12.54 3.48
CA ALA A 72 9.40 -11.70 3.19
C ALA A 72 9.02 -10.39 2.49
N ARG A 73 8.20 -10.48 1.42
CA ARG A 73 7.67 -9.31 0.71
C ARG A 73 6.85 -8.40 1.63
N TYR A 74 6.00 -8.97 2.49
CA TYR A 74 5.23 -8.20 3.47
C TYR A 74 6.13 -7.45 4.46
N CYS A 75 7.19 -8.09 4.97
CA CYS A 75 8.18 -7.41 5.83
C CYS A 75 8.90 -6.27 5.11
N GLU A 76 9.20 -6.42 3.81
CA GLU A 76 9.76 -5.36 2.98
C GLU A 76 8.76 -4.21 2.78
N LEU A 77 7.49 -4.51 2.52
CA LEU A 77 6.43 -3.51 2.44
C LEU A 77 6.33 -2.71 3.74
N LEU A 78 6.36 -3.36 4.91
CA LEU A 78 6.31 -2.65 6.19
C LEU A 78 7.49 -1.70 6.39
N LYS A 79 8.68 -2.03 5.89
CA LYS A 79 9.84 -1.13 5.91
C LYS A 79 9.61 0.07 5.01
N LEU A 80 9.10 -0.15 3.80
CA LEU A 80 8.77 0.92 2.85
C LEU A 80 7.71 1.87 3.42
N VAL A 81 6.63 1.31 3.99
CA VAL A 81 5.59 2.07 4.70
C VAL A 81 6.21 2.91 5.82
N ALA A 82 7.06 2.33 6.66
CA ALA A 82 7.70 3.05 7.75
C ALA A 82 8.60 4.20 7.26
N GLN A 83 9.27 4.02 6.12
CA GLN A 83 10.12 5.05 5.51
C GLN A 83 9.31 6.20 4.91
N ASN A 84 8.20 5.91 4.21
CA ASN A 84 7.43 6.90 3.48
C ASN A 84 6.27 7.52 4.28
N ARG A 85 5.84 6.90 5.39
CA ARG A 85 4.73 7.40 6.22
C ARG A 85 4.91 8.84 6.71
N PRO A 86 6.09 9.28 7.18
CA PRO A 86 6.27 10.68 7.58
C PRO A 86 6.08 11.66 6.42
N VAL A 87 6.51 11.29 5.21
CA VAL A 87 6.34 12.11 4.00
C VAL A 87 4.86 12.23 3.68
N LEU A 88 4.15 11.12 3.58
CA LEU A 88 2.71 11.08 3.37
C LEU A 88 1.95 11.92 4.41
N GLU A 89 2.24 11.74 5.70
CA GLU A 89 1.58 12.50 6.77
C GLU A 89 1.79 14.01 6.61
N SER A 90 2.93 14.44 6.06
CA SER A 90 3.17 15.85 5.76
C SER A 90 2.31 16.37 4.59
N LEU A 91 2.04 15.53 3.59
CA LEU A 91 1.19 15.89 2.43
C LEU A 91 -0.29 16.00 2.84
N LEU A 92 -0.75 15.12 3.73
CA LEU A 92 -2.14 15.03 4.17
C LEU A 92 -2.53 16.04 5.28
N ARG A 93 -1.57 16.77 5.86
CA ARG A 93 -1.83 17.79 6.91
C ARG A 93 -2.24 19.15 6.36
N VAL A 94 -2.22 19.33 5.04
CA VAL A 94 -2.57 20.57 4.33
C VAL A 94 -4.07 20.62 4.09
#